data_AF-A0A7C1IAW4-F1
#
_entry.id   AF-A0A7C1IAW4-F1
#
_cell.length_a   1.000
_cell.length_b   1.000
_cell.length_c   1.000
_cell.angle_alpha   90.00
_cell.angle_beta   90.00
_cell.angle_gamma   90.00
#
_symmetry.space_group_name_H-M   'P 1'
#
loop_
_entity.id
_entity.type
_entity.pdbx_description
1 polymer ?
#
loop_
_entity_poly.entity_id
_entity_poly.type
_entity_poly.pdbx_seq_one_letter_code
_entity_poly.pdbx_strand_id
1 'polypeptide(L)'
;MKATVHISLILILLVIISPGCKKDNFSEVFFEEDELLISDYLEEHEEDFSTMIRVLEVTGLKATLNAYGHYTFFVPDNQAFENFCIEKGKASVEDFDVGYLTNLVKYHLLNIVIESAYFRDGVIQDTTFSGDRLVVTFSEGGLETIMVNDALITERDLHVENGIIHRMNRVLEPIVGSIVDRLKESGSFSIFSDALAMTGLSDSLDIITIRLSEDIYFRSRFTLFVEPDEVYTENGIFSAQDLVDRYSDTGNPASEADGFYRFIAYHILPDLYFLNDIDSFNYQTLDMNMLINVRLEDRILLNWHRDDQGREQFITVLKEESNQQAKNGTYHVIDRLMEPYEPDPVYVIIDLTNYQGISLGREYTEKELEDIEGIHTKNTGIWFRNSILADGETNLQTTGDRVGWVVEFRLPSITRGKYDVYFHWASHSINADWAQAFWDGARMGNTFSFEHQKRWPGQEWKRDFNTSQYMGRLVLAETEPHTIKFVSLLDGYGNFDYLAFWPVTD
;
A
#
# COMPACT_ATOMS: atom_id res chain seq x y z
N MET A 1 33.14 16.77 99.78
CA MET A 1 32.57 15.41 99.80
C MET A 1 31.97 15.13 98.43
N LYS A 2 32.32 14.13 97.62
CA LYS A 2 33.55 13.43 97.19
C LYS A 2 33.19 13.01 95.74
N ALA A 3 33.70 13.67 94.71
CA ALA A 3 34.73 13.16 93.81
C ALA A 3 34.63 11.67 93.43
N THR A 4 34.55 11.41 92.10
CA THR A 4 35.28 10.36 91.34
C THR A 4 34.89 8.89 91.60
N VAL A 5 34.91 7.89 90.70
CA VAL A 5 35.42 7.64 89.34
C VAL A 5 35.10 6.15 89.04
N HIS A 6 34.58 5.83 87.84
CA HIS A 6 34.90 4.62 87.00
C HIS A 6 34.60 3.21 87.59
N ILE A 7 34.40 2.08 86.88
CA ILE A 7 34.71 1.64 85.50
C ILE A 7 33.94 0.31 85.27
N SER A 8 33.45 0.10 84.05
CA SER A 8 33.38 -1.20 83.33
C SER A 8 32.49 -2.34 83.88
N LEU A 9 31.86 -3.23 83.09
CA LEU A 9 32.08 -3.70 81.73
C LEU A 9 30.86 -4.57 81.30
N ILE A 10 30.78 -4.88 80.01
CA ILE A 10 30.07 -6.02 79.35
C ILE A 10 28.61 -5.72 78.93
N LEU A 11 28.37 -5.38 77.65
CA LEU A 11 28.09 -6.27 76.48
C LEU A 11 26.61 -6.71 76.50
N ILE A 12 25.73 -6.45 75.52
CA ILE A 12 25.86 -6.64 74.08
C ILE A 12 24.89 -5.71 73.31
N LEU A 13 25.45 -5.23 72.21
CA LEU A 13 24.92 -4.49 71.07
C LEU A 13 23.71 -5.20 70.41
N LEU A 14 22.58 -4.51 70.26
CA LEU A 14 21.64 -4.75 69.15
C LEU A 14 21.28 -3.40 68.53
N VAL A 15 22.11 -2.98 67.58
CA VAL A 15 21.88 -1.81 66.73
C VAL A 15 20.82 -2.18 65.71
N ILE A 16 19.61 -1.64 65.87
CA ILE A 16 18.61 -1.57 64.80
C ILE A 16 18.77 -0.18 64.18
N ILE A 17 19.39 -0.16 62.99
CA ILE A 17 19.46 1.02 62.14
C ILE A 17 18.07 1.21 61.52
N SER A 18 17.34 2.24 61.94
CA SER A 18 16.24 2.76 61.14
C SER A 18 16.79 3.80 60.17
N PRO A 19 16.60 3.67 58.85
CA PRO A 19 16.81 4.79 57.95
C PRO A 19 15.71 5.81 58.21
N GLY A 20 16.06 6.91 58.87
CA GLY A 20 15.21 8.10 58.91
C GLY A 20 15.12 8.68 57.50
N CYS A 21 13.94 8.63 56.89
CA CYS A 21 13.65 9.36 55.67
C CYS A 21 13.97 10.85 55.88
N LYS A 22 14.98 11.36 55.18
CA LYS A 22 15.03 12.77 54.85
C LYS A 22 13.82 13.04 53.96
N LYS A 23 12.99 13.99 54.38
CA LYS A 23 11.92 14.53 53.54
C LYS A 23 12.62 15.45 52.54
N ASP A 24 13.02 14.90 51.41
CA ASP A 24 13.48 15.72 50.29
C ASP A 24 12.26 16.50 49.78
N ASN A 25 12.39 17.84 49.78
CA ASN A 25 11.42 18.73 49.18
C ASN A 25 11.46 18.50 47.67
N PHE A 26 10.55 17.68 47.15
CA PHE A 26 10.20 17.72 45.74
C PHE A 26 9.32 18.95 45.52
N SER A 27 9.98 20.08 45.30
CA SER A 27 9.42 21.19 44.55
C SER A 27 10.18 21.28 43.23
N GLU A 28 10.11 20.22 42.43
CA GLU A 28 10.23 20.39 40.99
C GLU A 28 8.84 20.83 40.54
N VAL A 29 8.69 22.14 40.40
CA VAL A 29 7.65 22.68 39.54
C VAL A 29 8.04 22.21 38.15
N PHE A 30 7.39 21.15 37.67
CA PHE A 30 7.36 20.86 36.25
C PHE A 30 6.69 22.09 35.62
N PHE A 31 7.49 22.94 34.99
CA PHE A 31 6.96 23.83 33.99
C PHE A 31 6.63 22.90 32.82
N GLU A 32 5.36 22.51 32.71
CA GLU A 32 4.81 22.20 31.41
C GLU A 32 4.94 23.54 30.67
N GLU A 33 5.91 23.65 29.74
CA GLU A 33 5.85 24.76 28.78
C GLU A 33 4.49 24.60 28.12
N ASP A 34 3.65 25.64 28.21
CA ASP A 34 2.39 25.67 27.48
C ASP A 34 2.77 25.55 26.00
N GLU A 35 2.69 24.33 25.44
CA GLU A 35 2.99 24.10 24.03
C GLU A 35 2.03 24.97 23.22
N LEU A 36 2.59 25.80 22.34
CA LEU A 36 1.79 26.67 21.49
C LEU A 36 1.01 25.83 20.48
N LEU A 37 -0.13 26.33 19.99
CA LEU A 37 -0.72 25.79 18.77
C LEU A 37 0.19 26.10 17.57
N ILE A 38 0.07 25.34 16.48
CA ILE A 38 0.84 25.57 15.25
C ILE A 38 0.80 27.04 14.81
N SER A 39 -0.39 27.64 14.78
CA SER A 39 -0.58 29.03 14.35
C SER A 39 0.10 30.03 15.27
N ASP A 40 0.00 29.83 16.58
CA ASP A 40 0.61 30.69 17.60
C ASP A 40 2.14 30.56 17.55
N TYR A 41 2.66 29.33 17.35
CA TYR A 41 4.09 29.08 17.14
C TYR A 41 4.64 29.87 15.94
N LEU A 42 3.93 29.84 14.80
CA LEU A 42 4.34 30.59 13.61
C LEU A 42 4.33 32.10 13.87
N GLU A 43 3.36 32.63 14.62
CA GLU A 43 3.29 34.04 15.01
C GLU A 43 4.46 34.48 15.91
N GLU A 44 4.87 33.64 16.85
CA GLU A 44 6.03 33.94 17.71
C GLU A 44 7.36 33.92 16.95
N HIS A 45 7.40 33.24 15.79
CA HIS A 45 8.59 33.09 14.94
C HIS A 45 8.38 33.76 13.56
N GLU A 46 7.75 34.94 13.56
CA GLU A 46 7.40 35.69 12.34
C GLU A 46 8.64 35.97 11.46
N GLU A 47 9.83 36.16 12.04
CA GLU A 47 11.08 36.37 11.32
C GLU A 47 11.40 35.25 10.31
N ASP A 48 10.94 34.03 10.60
CA ASP A 48 11.15 32.85 9.76
C ASP A 48 9.90 32.50 8.93
N PHE A 49 8.69 32.83 9.41
CA PHE A 49 7.43 32.35 8.83
C PHE A 49 6.41 33.41 8.40
N SER A 50 6.75 34.71 8.44
CA SER A 50 5.86 35.83 8.04
C SER A 50 5.09 35.58 6.74
N THR A 51 5.73 34.98 5.73
CA THR A 51 5.07 34.70 4.44
C THR A 51 4.04 33.57 4.54
N MET A 52 4.33 32.50 5.29
CA MET A 52 3.34 31.44 5.53
C MET A 52 2.15 31.97 6.34
N ILE A 53 2.39 32.77 7.38
CA ILE A 53 1.33 33.40 8.18
C ILE A 53 0.40 34.20 7.27
N ARG A 54 0.98 34.99 6.36
CA ARG A 54 0.23 35.78 5.38
C ARG A 54 -0.62 34.90 4.46
N VAL A 55 -0.06 33.80 3.96
CA VAL A 55 -0.80 32.83 3.13
C VAL A 55 -1.95 32.19 3.93
N LEU A 56 -1.74 31.82 5.20
CA LEU A 56 -2.78 31.26 6.07
C LEU A 56 -3.94 32.24 6.32
N GLU A 57 -3.63 33.54 6.44
CA GLU A 57 -4.64 34.59 6.57
C GLU A 57 -5.48 34.76 5.30
N VAL A 58 -4.82 34.87 4.14
CA VAL A 58 -5.50 35.08 2.84
C VAL A 58 -6.37 33.88 2.46
N THR A 59 -5.91 32.67 2.77
CA THR A 59 -6.65 31.43 2.48
C THR A 59 -7.72 31.10 3.52
N GLY A 60 -7.70 31.76 4.68
CA GLY A 60 -8.58 31.47 5.81
C GLY A 60 -8.28 30.17 6.55
N LEU A 61 -7.19 29.46 6.20
CA LEU A 61 -6.82 28.17 6.80
C LEU A 61 -6.18 28.30 8.19
N LYS A 62 -5.84 29.51 8.62
CA LYS A 62 -5.43 29.79 10.00
C LYS A 62 -6.44 29.24 11.01
N ALA A 63 -7.74 29.42 10.77
CA ALA A 63 -8.78 28.89 11.65
C ALA A 63 -8.81 27.36 11.73
N THR A 64 -8.40 26.67 10.66
CA THR A 64 -8.24 25.20 10.65
C THR A 64 -7.08 24.77 11.53
N LEU A 65 -5.95 25.47 11.48
CA LEU A 65 -4.78 25.20 12.33
C LEU A 65 -4.98 25.60 13.80
N ASN A 66 -5.96 26.45 14.11
CA ASN A 66 -6.34 26.74 15.50
C ASN A 66 -7.29 25.70 16.10
N ALA A 67 -7.85 24.79 15.30
CA ALA A 67 -8.71 23.74 15.81
C ALA A 67 -7.86 22.64 16.46
N TYR A 68 -8.37 22.04 17.54
CA TYR A 68 -7.78 20.84 18.12
C TYR A 68 -7.70 19.73 17.06
N GLY A 69 -6.54 19.10 16.97
CA GLY A 69 -6.24 18.08 15.98
C GLY A 69 -4.84 17.50 16.16
N HIS A 70 -4.48 16.59 15.27
CA HIS A 70 -3.17 15.97 15.18
C HIS A 70 -2.60 16.30 13.81
N TYR A 71 -1.76 17.31 13.74
CA TYR A 71 -1.23 17.81 12.47
C TYR A 71 0.26 17.56 12.34
N THR A 72 0.69 17.36 11.10
CA THR A 72 2.10 17.54 10.73
C THR A 72 2.13 18.58 9.65
N PHE A 73 2.81 19.70 9.92
CA PHE A 73 2.88 20.81 9.00
C PHE A 73 4.31 20.99 8.50
N PHE A 74 4.50 20.78 7.20
CA PHE A 74 5.75 21.10 6.52
C PHE A 74 5.75 22.58 6.19
N VAL A 75 6.58 23.38 6.85
CA VAL A 75 6.50 24.84 6.75
C VAL A 75 7.74 25.39 6.04
N PRO A 76 7.61 25.92 4.81
CA PRO A 76 8.68 26.64 4.15
C PRO A 76 8.99 27.95 4.90
N ASP A 77 10.27 28.28 5.02
CA ASP A 77 10.67 29.58 5.58
C ASP A 77 10.49 30.73 4.58
N ASN A 78 10.68 31.97 5.07
CA ASN A 78 10.55 33.18 4.25
C ASN A 78 11.47 33.17 3.02
N GLN A 79 12.67 32.61 3.13
CA GLN A 79 13.61 32.51 2.00
C GLN A 79 13.12 31.52 0.94
N ALA A 80 12.52 30.41 1.37
CA ALA A 80 11.89 29.43 0.48
C ALA A 80 10.77 30.07 -0.36
N PHE A 81 9.91 30.89 0.26
CA PHE A 81 8.85 31.60 -0.45
C PHE A 81 9.37 32.68 -1.40
N GLU A 82 10.42 33.42 -1.03
CA GLU A 82 11.06 34.39 -1.92
C GLU A 82 11.58 33.70 -3.17
N ASN A 83 12.32 32.61 -3.00
CA ASN A 83 12.85 31.82 -4.12
C ASN A 83 11.71 31.28 -5.01
N PHE A 84 10.65 30.75 -4.39
CA PHE A 84 9.46 30.28 -5.10
C PHE A 84 8.78 31.38 -5.92
N CYS A 85 8.60 32.59 -5.37
CA CYS A 85 8.02 33.71 -6.10
C CYS A 85 8.89 34.13 -7.30
N ILE A 86 10.21 34.19 -7.12
CA ILE A 86 11.16 34.49 -8.19
C ILE A 86 11.06 33.45 -9.31
N GLU A 87 11.04 32.16 -8.96
CA GLU A 87 10.93 31.05 -9.91
C GLU A 87 9.63 31.13 -10.73
N LYS A 88 8.51 31.50 -10.09
CA LYS A 88 7.21 31.66 -10.76
C LYS A 88 7.01 33.03 -11.42
N GLY A 89 8.01 33.91 -11.40
CA GLY A 89 7.93 35.25 -11.97
C GLY A 89 6.89 36.14 -11.29
N LYS A 90 6.68 35.95 -9.98
CA LYS A 90 5.76 36.72 -9.12
C LYS A 90 6.55 37.67 -8.23
N ALA A 91 5.97 38.82 -7.90
CA ALA A 91 6.60 39.78 -6.99
C ALA A 91 6.40 39.39 -5.53
N SER A 92 5.24 38.79 -5.20
CA SER A 92 4.96 38.23 -3.87
C SER A 92 3.93 37.11 -3.92
N VAL A 93 3.69 36.47 -2.78
CA VAL A 93 2.68 35.40 -2.65
C VAL A 93 1.25 35.89 -2.93
N GLU A 94 0.97 37.19 -2.77
CA GLU A 94 -0.33 37.78 -3.09
C GLU A 94 -0.63 37.86 -4.60
N ASP A 95 0.37 37.68 -5.47
CA ASP A 95 0.16 37.65 -6.92
C ASP A 95 -0.37 36.29 -7.42
N PHE A 96 -0.52 35.31 -6.52
CA PHE A 96 -1.11 34.01 -6.81
C PHE A 96 -2.61 34.01 -6.57
N ASP A 97 -3.33 33.12 -7.26
CA ASP A 97 -4.76 32.91 -7.02
C ASP A 97 -4.99 32.33 -5.61
N VAL A 98 -6.03 32.81 -4.92
CA VAL A 98 -6.33 32.37 -3.55
C VAL A 98 -6.62 30.87 -3.49
N GLY A 99 -7.31 30.31 -4.51
CA GLY A 99 -7.57 28.88 -4.59
C GLY A 99 -6.29 28.05 -4.75
N TYR A 100 -5.32 28.56 -5.52
CA TYR A 100 -4.00 27.94 -5.61
C TYR A 100 -3.28 27.96 -4.25
N LEU A 101 -3.26 29.11 -3.56
CA LEU A 101 -2.66 29.23 -2.24
C LEU A 101 -3.35 28.32 -1.20
N THR A 102 -4.68 28.19 -1.26
CA THR A 102 -5.42 27.26 -0.39
C THR A 102 -4.96 25.82 -0.63
N ASN A 103 -4.81 25.40 -1.88
CA ASN A 103 -4.31 24.06 -2.19
C ASN A 103 -2.84 23.88 -1.80
N LEU A 104 -2.02 24.92 -1.93
CA LEU A 104 -0.62 24.94 -1.49
C LEU A 104 -0.51 24.65 0.00
N VAL A 105 -1.24 25.37 0.85
CA VAL A 105 -1.24 25.10 2.30
C VAL A 105 -1.72 23.68 2.60
N LYS A 106 -2.81 23.24 1.94
CA LYS A 106 -3.34 21.88 2.13
C LYS A 106 -2.35 20.79 1.72
N TYR A 107 -1.50 21.05 0.74
CA TYR A 107 -0.46 20.10 0.30
C TYR A 107 0.68 19.97 1.31
N HIS A 108 0.93 21.00 2.12
CA HIS A 108 1.94 20.98 3.18
C HIS A 108 1.44 20.37 4.50
N LEU A 109 0.14 20.07 4.62
CA LEU A 109 -0.50 19.67 5.87
C LEU A 109 -0.96 18.21 5.81
N LEU A 110 -0.57 17.41 6.80
CA LEU A 110 -1.09 16.07 7.07
C LEU A 110 -2.00 16.09 8.32
N ASN A 111 -3.01 15.22 8.34
CA ASN A 111 -3.92 15.05 9.49
C ASN A 111 -3.47 13.92 10.44
N ILE A 112 -2.17 13.83 10.66
CA ILE A 112 -1.53 12.91 11.59
C ILE A 112 -0.32 13.61 12.23
N VAL A 113 0.17 13.09 13.37
CA VAL A 113 1.49 13.47 13.90
C VAL A 113 2.52 12.45 13.42
N ILE A 114 3.50 12.89 12.64
CA ILE A 114 4.63 12.06 12.21
C ILE A 114 5.95 12.78 12.50
N GLU A 115 6.69 12.20 13.44
CA GLU A 115 8.07 12.59 13.73
C GLU A 115 9.02 12.08 12.66
N SER A 116 10.14 12.78 12.48
CA SER A 116 11.18 12.43 11.53
C SER A 116 11.77 11.04 11.78
N ALA A 117 11.72 10.55 13.03
CA ALA A 117 12.14 9.21 13.41
C ALA A 117 11.32 8.08 12.76
N TYR A 118 10.09 8.37 12.31
CA TYR A 118 9.22 7.42 11.63
C TYR A 118 9.27 7.55 10.11
N PHE A 119 9.99 8.54 9.58
CA PHE A 119 10.18 8.65 8.14
C PHE A 119 10.93 7.45 7.59
N ARG A 120 10.43 6.95 6.47
CA ARG A 120 11.01 5.87 5.69
C ARG A 120 11.13 6.35 4.27
N ASP A 121 12.13 5.83 3.59
CA ASP A 121 12.37 6.15 2.19
C ASP A 121 11.19 5.69 1.34
N GLY A 122 10.71 6.55 0.44
CA GLY A 122 9.48 6.34 -0.33
C GLY A 122 8.30 7.16 0.21
N VAL A 123 7.07 6.74 -0.09
CA VAL A 123 5.89 7.56 0.18
C VAL A 123 5.45 7.52 1.65
N ILE A 124 5.02 8.67 2.18
CA ILE A 124 4.20 8.73 3.39
C ILE A 124 2.81 8.20 3.03
N GLN A 125 2.33 7.20 3.78
CA GLN A 125 1.09 6.49 3.48
C GLN A 125 -0.15 7.39 3.59
N ASP A 126 -0.13 8.28 4.58
CA ASP A 126 -1.16 9.27 4.83
C ASP A 126 -1.18 10.36 3.77
N THR A 127 -2.38 10.77 3.39
CA THR A 127 -2.59 11.84 2.43
C THR A 127 -2.60 13.20 3.12
N THR A 128 -2.07 14.19 2.41
CA THR A 128 -2.22 15.61 2.72
C THR A 128 -3.68 16.04 2.70
N PHE A 129 -3.99 17.22 3.23
CA PHE A 129 -5.33 17.82 3.15
C PHE A 129 -5.81 18.06 1.71
N SER A 130 -4.90 18.06 0.74
CA SER A 130 -5.22 18.14 -0.69
C SER A 130 -5.55 16.78 -1.33
N GLY A 131 -5.41 15.68 -0.58
CA GLY A 131 -5.63 14.30 -1.04
C GLY A 131 -4.45 13.71 -1.82
N ASP A 132 -3.30 14.39 -1.81
CA ASP A 132 -2.04 13.94 -2.41
C ASP A 132 -1.14 13.30 -1.35
N ARG A 133 -0.17 12.47 -1.77
CA ARG A 133 0.86 11.91 -0.89
C ARG A 133 2.17 12.70 -1.00
N LEU A 134 3.03 12.58 0.00
CA LEU A 134 4.39 13.16 0.01
C LEU A 134 5.42 12.02 -0.06
N VAL A 135 6.50 12.23 -0.81
CA VAL A 135 7.61 11.27 -0.94
C VAL A 135 8.75 11.72 -0.05
N VAL A 136 9.33 10.83 0.74
CA VAL A 136 10.54 11.10 1.53
C VAL A 136 11.73 10.43 0.86
N THR A 137 12.82 11.17 0.73
CA THR A 137 14.12 10.66 0.27
C THR A 137 15.21 11.05 1.26
N PHE A 138 16.24 10.20 1.36
CA PHE A 138 17.41 10.44 2.21
C PHE A 138 18.63 10.64 1.30
N SER A 139 19.13 11.86 1.18
CA SER A 139 20.30 12.16 0.32
C SER A 139 21.62 11.69 0.94
N GLU A 140 22.73 11.84 0.21
CA GLU A 140 24.10 11.55 0.70
C GLU A 140 24.39 12.33 1.99
N GLY A 141 24.30 11.65 3.14
CA GLY A 141 24.20 12.25 4.48
C GLY A 141 23.30 11.44 5.43
N GLY A 142 22.44 10.57 4.87
CA GLY A 142 21.61 9.64 5.64
C GLY A 142 20.49 10.36 6.40
N LEU A 143 20.24 9.95 7.65
CA LEU A 143 19.17 10.54 8.49
C LEU A 143 19.34 12.05 8.73
N GLU A 144 20.52 12.63 8.49
CA GLU A 144 20.76 14.06 8.68
C GLU A 144 20.19 14.92 7.54
N THR A 145 19.98 14.35 6.35
CA THR A 145 19.48 15.06 5.17
C THR A 145 18.21 14.41 4.64
N ILE A 146 17.09 14.79 5.26
CA ILE A 146 15.75 14.30 4.90
C ILE A 146 15.13 15.29 3.93
N MET A 147 14.71 14.80 2.77
CA MET A 147 13.99 15.57 1.78
C MET A 147 12.55 15.07 1.67
N VAL A 148 11.61 16.00 1.54
CA VAL A 148 10.20 15.73 1.24
C VAL A 148 9.91 16.25 -0.16
N ASN A 149 9.60 15.35 -1.07
CA ASN A 149 9.70 15.50 -2.51
C ASN A 149 11.12 15.97 -2.87
N ASP A 150 11.31 17.29 -3.07
CA ASP A 150 12.64 17.88 -3.27
C ASP A 150 12.97 19.00 -2.27
N ALA A 151 12.18 19.14 -1.20
CA ALA A 151 12.39 20.16 -0.18
C ALA A 151 13.18 19.57 1.00
N LEU A 152 14.31 20.19 1.37
CA LEU A 152 15.10 19.77 2.52
C LEU A 152 14.41 20.23 3.81
N ILE A 153 14.25 19.31 4.77
CA ILE A 153 13.86 19.66 6.14
C ILE A 153 15.08 20.25 6.84
N THR A 154 15.03 21.54 7.13
CA THR A 154 16.12 22.29 7.79
C THR A 154 16.05 22.20 9.31
N GLU A 155 14.83 22.08 9.85
CA GLU A 155 14.57 21.90 11.27
C GLU A 155 13.36 20.98 11.42
N ARG A 156 13.45 20.00 12.32
CA ARG A 156 12.52 18.87 12.38
C ARG A 156 11.98 18.72 13.80
N ASP A 157 10.83 18.06 13.91
CA ASP A 157 10.26 17.64 15.18
C ASP A 157 10.00 18.81 16.14
N LEU A 158 9.52 19.94 15.62
CA LEU A 158 9.08 21.07 16.44
C LEU A 158 7.70 20.77 17.01
N HIS A 159 7.67 20.30 18.26
CA HIS A 159 6.43 19.90 18.94
C HIS A 159 5.59 21.11 19.37
N VAL A 160 4.28 20.99 19.16
CA VAL A 160 3.25 22.00 19.42
C VAL A 160 1.98 21.28 19.90
N GLU A 161 1.08 21.97 20.61
CA GLU A 161 -0.05 21.33 21.33
C GLU A 161 -0.96 20.51 20.41
N ASN A 162 -1.12 20.94 19.15
CA ASN A 162 -1.95 20.26 18.16
C ASN A 162 -1.15 19.59 17.02
N GLY A 163 0.16 19.35 17.18
CA GLY A 163 0.91 18.67 16.14
C GLY A 163 2.44 18.79 16.20
N ILE A 164 3.05 18.68 15.02
CA ILE A 164 4.48 18.87 14.79
C ILE A 164 4.69 19.76 13.57
N ILE A 165 5.69 20.62 13.63
CA ILE A 165 6.18 21.42 12.50
C ILE A 165 7.53 20.86 12.03
N HIS A 166 7.68 20.75 10.71
CA HIS A 166 8.96 20.50 10.05
C HIS A 166 9.27 21.70 9.15
N ARG A 167 10.28 22.50 9.51
CA ARG A 167 10.73 23.64 8.72
C ARG A 167 11.47 23.16 7.48
N MET A 168 11.22 23.79 6.34
CA MET A 168 11.84 23.42 5.06
C MET A 168 12.40 24.61 4.29
N ASN A 169 13.36 24.33 3.41
CA ASN A 169 14.02 25.34 2.57
C ASN A 169 13.35 25.59 1.21
N ARG A 170 12.26 24.88 0.90
CA ARG A 170 11.54 24.97 -0.38
C ARG A 170 10.05 24.82 -0.16
N VAL A 171 9.27 25.51 -0.98
CA VAL A 171 7.81 25.36 -1.04
C VAL A 171 7.46 24.06 -1.76
N LEU A 172 6.62 23.22 -1.15
CA LEU A 172 5.99 22.07 -1.81
C LEU A 172 4.92 22.58 -2.76
N GLU A 173 5.11 22.29 -4.04
CA GLU A 173 4.15 22.69 -5.06
C GLU A 173 3.07 21.62 -5.25
N PRO A 174 1.78 21.98 -5.13
CA PRO A 174 0.72 21.06 -5.45
C PRO A 174 0.85 20.56 -6.89
N ILE A 175 0.78 19.26 -7.05
CA ILE A 175 0.78 18.63 -8.37
C ILE A 175 -0.56 18.94 -9.03
N VAL A 176 -0.55 19.44 -10.26
CA VAL A 176 -1.78 19.82 -10.99
C VAL A 176 -2.01 19.05 -12.28
N GLY A 177 -0.93 18.60 -12.95
CA GLY A 177 -1.00 17.89 -14.23
C GLY A 177 -1.31 16.41 -14.08
N SER A 178 -1.89 15.83 -15.13
CA SER A 178 -2.10 14.39 -15.23
C SER A 178 -0.76 13.64 -15.37
N ILE A 179 -0.78 12.32 -15.27
CA ILE A 179 0.41 11.51 -15.51
C ILE A 179 0.95 11.68 -16.93
N VAL A 180 0.07 11.94 -17.90
CA VAL A 180 0.46 12.23 -19.29
C VAL A 180 1.17 13.57 -19.39
N ASP A 181 0.69 14.60 -18.67
CA ASP A 181 1.37 15.90 -18.60
C ASP A 181 2.78 15.75 -18.02
N ARG A 182 2.92 14.98 -16.93
CA ARG A 182 4.20 14.78 -16.24
C ARG A 182 5.22 14.05 -17.10
N LEU A 183 4.79 13.05 -17.88
CA LEU A 183 5.67 12.36 -18.83
C LEU A 183 6.17 13.30 -19.94
N LYS A 184 5.32 14.22 -20.43
CA LYS A 184 5.70 15.22 -21.43
C LYS A 184 6.64 16.29 -20.88
N GLU A 185 6.44 16.70 -19.63
CA GLU A 185 7.27 17.69 -18.93
C GLU A 185 8.71 17.21 -18.70
N SER A 186 8.91 15.91 -18.45
CA SER A 186 10.24 15.36 -18.17
C SER A 186 11.19 15.43 -19.37
N GLY A 187 10.65 15.35 -20.59
CA GLY A 187 11.40 15.37 -21.85
C GLY A 187 12.15 14.07 -22.21
N SER A 188 12.18 13.08 -21.31
CA SER A 188 12.92 11.81 -21.50
C SER A 188 12.07 10.63 -21.99
N PHE A 189 10.75 10.83 -22.15
CA PHE A 189 9.78 9.78 -22.48
C PHE A 189 8.96 10.13 -23.74
N SER A 190 9.60 10.75 -24.73
CA SER A 190 8.90 11.23 -25.93
C SER A 190 8.34 10.07 -26.76
N ILE A 191 9.09 8.97 -26.92
CA ILE A 191 8.66 7.79 -27.68
C ILE A 191 7.45 7.14 -27.02
N PHE A 192 7.49 6.94 -25.70
CA PHE A 192 6.39 6.34 -24.95
C PHE A 192 5.14 7.25 -24.94
N SER A 193 5.32 8.56 -24.77
CA SER A 193 4.22 9.53 -24.78
C SER A 193 3.51 9.59 -26.14
N ASP A 194 4.27 9.55 -27.23
CA ASP A 194 3.72 9.50 -28.59
C ASP A 194 3.00 8.16 -28.83
N ALA A 195 3.55 7.05 -28.32
CA ALA A 195 2.90 5.75 -28.42
C ALA A 195 1.57 5.67 -27.64
N LEU A 196 1.51 6.25 -26.44
CA LEU A 196 0.27 6.43 -25.67
C LEU A 196 -0.79 7.21 -26.45
N ALA A 197 -0.39 8.24 -27.19
CA ALA A 197 -1.31 9.01 -28.01
C ALA A 197 -1.84 8.20 -29.21
N MET A 198 -1.00 7.37 -29.83
CA MET A 198 -1.41 6.51 -30.95
C MET A 198 -2.40 5.41 -30.54
N THR A 199 -2.34 4.93 -29.31
CA THR A 199 -3.30 3.94 -28.78
C THR A 199 -4.63 4.55 -28.33
N GLY A 200 -4.68 5.88 -28.12
CA GLY A 200 -5.82 6.56 -27.50
C GLY A 200 -5.90 6.40 -25.98
N LEU A 201 -4.99 5.62 -25.36
CA LEU A 201 -4.91 5.49 -23.90
C LEU A 201 -4.59 6.80 -23.20
N SER A 202 -3.89 7.72 -23.89
CA SER A 202 -3.59 9.05 -23.37
C SER A 202 -4.84 9.79 -22.91
N ASP A 203 -5.95 9.68 -23.64
CA ASP A 203 -7.19 10.41 -23.34
C ASP A 203 -7.82 9.92 -22.03
N SER A 204 -7.74 8.61 -21.77
CA SER A 204 -8.20 8.00 -20.52
C SER A 204 -7.27 8.34 -19.35
N LEU A 205 -5.96 8.30 -19.57
CA LEU A 205 -4.95 8.63 -18.57
C LEU A 205 -4.87 10.13 -18.26
N ASP A 206 -5.45 10.99 -19.08
CA ASP A 206 -5.51 12.43 -18.81
C ASP A 206 -6.67 12.80 -17.86
N ILE A 207 -7.62 11.90 -17.66
CA ILE A 207 -8.75 12.12 -16.76
C ILE A 207 -8.28 12.07 -15.31
N ILE A 208 -8.26 13.22 -14.64
CA ILE A 208 -7.88 13.32 -13.23
C ILE A 208 -9.01 12.94 -12.28
N THR A 209 -10.23 13.40 -12.57
CA THR A 209 -11.38 13.25 -11.68
C THR A 209 -12.60 12.81 -12.46
N ILE A 210 -13.27 11.78 -11.95
CA ILE A 210 -14.50 11.24 -12.51
C ILE A 210 -15.64 11.61 -11.56
N ARG A 211 -16.62 12.34 -12.12
CA ARG A 211 -17.77 12.86 -11.38
C ARG A 211 -18.91 11.86 -11.41
N LEU A 212 -19.35 11.41 -10.23
CA LEU A 212 -20.51 10.52 -10.07
C LEU A 212 -21.80 11.31 -9.78
N SER A 213 -21.70 12.41 -9.04
CA SER A 213 -22.84 13.31 -8.74
C SER A 213 -22.36 14.75 -8.52
N GLU A 214 -23.23 15.65 -8.08
CA GLU A 214 -22.85 17.06 -7.88
C GLU A 214 -21.68 17.23 -6.92
N ASP A 215 -21.65 16.44 -5.85
CA ASP A 215 -20.67 16.52 -4.76
C ASP A 215 -19.79 15.25 -4.62
N ILE A 216 -20.10 14.18 -5.36
CA ILE A 216 -19.34 12.92 -5.30
C ILE A 216 -18.48 12.81 -6.55
N TYR A 217 -17.18 12.78 -6.34
CA TYR A 217 -16.18 12.53 -7.35
C TYR A 217 -15.14 11.55 -6.84
N PHE A 218 -14.55 10.78 -7.74
CA PHE A 218 -13.38 9.96 -7.45
C PHE A 218 -12.22 10.38 -8.33
N ARG A 219 -11.02 10.25 -7.80
CA ARG A 219 -9.78 10.56 -8.51
C ARG A 219 -9.31 9.29 -9.23
N SER A 220 -9.02 9.39 -10.52
CA SER A 220 -8.39 8.30 -11.25
C SER A 220 -6.99 8.04 -10.68
N ARG A 221 -6.56 6.78 -10.65
CA ARG A 221 -5.31 6.34 -10.05
C ARG A 221 -4.63 5.36 -10.98
N PHE A 222 -3.43 5.70 -11.42
CA PHE A 222 -2.63 4.87 -12.31
C PHE A 222 -1.19 4.77 -11.82
N THR A 223 -0.55 3.64 -12.12
CA THR A 223 0.89 3.47 -11.98
C THR A 223 1.46 3.07 -13.32
N LEU A 224 2.43 3.82 -13.82
CA LEU A 224 3.09 3.52 -15.08
C LEU A 224 4.52 3.06 -14.82
N PHE A 225 4.94 1.98 -15.48
CA PHE A 225 6.35 1.64 -15.64
C PHE A 225 6.78 2.14 -17.02
N VAL A 226 7.73 3.07 -17.07
CA VAL A 226 8.10 3.75 -18.31
C VAL A 226 9.58 3.58 -18.63
N GLU A 227 9.89 3.29 -19.88
CA GLU A 227 11.27 3.30 -20.38
C GLU A 227 11.66 4.68 -20.88
N PRO A 228 12.87 5.17 -20.52
CA PRO A 228 13.41 6.37 -21.14
C PRO A 228 13.71 6.13 -22.62
N ASP A 229 13.74 7.21 -23.41
CA ASP A 229 14.00 7.16 -24.85
C ASP A 229 15.36 6.49 -25.20
N GLU A 230 16.32 6.51 -24.27
CA GLU A 230 17.60 5.79 -24.39
C GLU A 230 17.42 4.27 -24.47
N VAL A 231 16.55 3.69 -23.62
CA VAL A 231 16.26 2.24 -23.62
C VAL A 231 15.61 1.81 -24.94
N TYR A 232 14.71 2.62 -25.50
CA TYR A 232 14.15 2.37 -26.83
C TYR A 232 15.24 2.43 -27.91
N THR A 233 16.10 3.45 -27.85
CA THR A 233 17.19 3.66 -28.82
C THR A 233 18.19 2.49 -28.84
N GLU A 234 18.55 1.95 -27.67
CA GLU A 234 19.40 0.77 -27.54
C GLU A 234 18.79 -0.48 -28.21
N ASN A 235 17.46 -0.54 -28.28
CA ASN A 235 16.69 -1.60 -28.94
C ASN A 235 16.32 -1.30 -30.40
N GLY A 236 16.95 -0.27 -30.98
CA GLY A 236 16.77 0.15 -32.37
C GLY A 236 15.38 0.74 -32.67
N ILE A 237 14.73 1.33 -31.66
CA ILE A 237 13.45 2.04 -31.75
C ILE A 237 13.75 3.53 -31.59
N PHE A 238 13.44 4.34 -32.61
CA PHE A 238 13.76 5.77 -32.63
C PHE A 238 12.50 6.65 -32.64
N SER A 239 11.32 6.04 -32.75
CA SER A 239 10.04 6.73 -32.81
C SER A 239 8.90 5.80 -32.38
N ALA A 240 7.75 6.38 -32.00
CA ALA A 240 6.54 5.60 -31.74
C ALA A 240 6.07 4.80 -32.97
N GLN A 241 6.37 5.26 -34.20
CA GLN A 241 6.06 4.51 -35.41
C GLN A 241 6.88 3.21 -35.50
N ASP A 242 8.13 3.19 -35.02
CA ASP A 242 8.93 1.95 -35.00
C ASP A 242 8.33 0.91 -34.05
N LEU A 243 7.66 1.35 -32.97
CA LEU A 243 6.89 0.47 -32.09
C LEU A 243 5.64 -0.07 -32.79
N VAL A 244 4.91 0.77 -33.51
CA VAL A 244 3.75 0.33 -34.31
C VAL A 244 4.19 -0.70 -35.36
N ASP A 245 5.27 -0.43 -36.08
CA ASP A 245 5.80 -1.33 -37.11
C ASP A 245 6.28 -2.67 -36.53
N ARG A 246 6.71 -2.68 -35.25
CA ARG A 246 7.19 -3.87 -34.55
C ARG A 246 6.06 -4.72 -33.96
N TYR A 247 5.06 -4.08 -33.34
CA TYR A 247 4.08 -4.78 -32.51
C TYR A 247 2.66 -4.81 -33.09
N SER A 248 2.31 -3.92 -34.03
CA SER A 248 0.95 -3.91 -34.59
C SER A 248 0.72 -5.11 -35.52
N ASP A 249 -0.30 -5.88 -35.21
CA ASP A 249 -0.67 -7.12 -35.92
C ASP A 249 -2.03 -7.01 -36.62
N THR A 250 -2.95 -6.20 -36.10
CA THR A 250 -4.25 -5.92 -36.73
C THR A 250 -4.22 -4.69 -37.64
N GLY A 251 -3.18 -3.85 -37.51
CA GLY A 251 -3.04 -2.58 -38.23
C GLY A 251 -3.95 -1.47 -37.69
N ASN A 252 -4.52 -1.65 -36.50
CA ASN A 252 -5.29 -0.63 -35.79
C ASN A 252 -4.70 -0.39 -34.40
N PRO A 253 -3.73 0.54 -34.27
CA PRO A 253 -3.03 0.83 -33.02
C PRO A 253 -3.92 1.19 -31.81
N ALA A 254 -5.15 1.66 -32.06
CA ALA A 254 -6.11 2.02 -31.01
C ALA A 254 -7.05 0.87 -30.60
N SER A 255 -6.94 -0.29 -31.23
CA SER A 255 -7.77 -1.46 -30.91
C SER A 255 -7.18 -2.22 -29.73
N GLU A 256 -7.98 -2.54 -28.71
CA GLU A 256 -7.54 -3.37 -27.57
C GLU A 256 -7.00 -4.75 -27.98
N ALA A 257 -7.44 -5.24 -29.14
CA ALA A 257 -6.97 -6.49 -29.73
C ALA A 257 -5.61 -6.39 -30.46
N ASP A 258 -5.09 -5.19 -30.71
CA ASP A 258 -3.84 -4.98 -31.45
C ASP A 258 -2.61 -5.15 -30.54
N GLY A 259 -1.59 -5.84 -31.05
CA GLY A 259 -0.35 -6.10 -30.31
C GLY A 259 0.36 -4.83 -29.85
N PHE A 260 0.29 -3.73 -30.61
CA PHE A 260 0.85 -2.44 -30.19
C PHE A 260 0.06 -1.81 -29.04
N TYR A 261 -1.28 -1.87 -29.09
CA TYR A 261 -2.11 -1.41 -27.98
C TYR A 261 -1.77 -2.19 -26.71
N ARG A 262 -1.73 -3.53 -26.81
CA ARG A 262 -1.44 -4.42 -25.68
C ARG A 262 -0.05 -4.20 -25.11
N PHE A 263 0.95 -3.95 -25.97
CA PHE A 263 2.29 -3.56 -25.55
C PHE A 263 2.24 -2.33 -24.63
N ILE A 264 1.59 -1.25 -25.05
CA ILE A 264 1.50 -0.03 -24.23
C ILE A 264 0.62 -0.23 -22.98
N ALA A 265 -0.51 -0.93 -23.12
CA ALA A 265 -1.41 -1.22 -22.01
C ALA A 265 -0.75 -2.05 -20.89
N TYR A 266 0.20 -2.92 -21.23
CA TYR A 266 0.97 -3.70 -20.28
C TYR A 266 1.84 -2.85 -19.33
N HIS A 267 2.15 -1.61 -19.70
CA HIS A 267 2.95 -0.69 -18.87
C HIS A 267 2.14 0.03 -17.80
N ILE A 268 0.81 -0.14 -17.80
CA ILE A 268 -0.11 0.65 -17.01
C ILE A 268 -0.86 -0.24 -16.03
N LEU A 269 -0.75 0.06 -14.74
CA LEU A 269 -1.54 -0.56 -13.69
C LEU A 269 -2.74 0.36 -13.35
N PRO A 270 -3.96 -0.19 -13.20
CA PRO A 270 -5.18 0.57 -12.89
C PRO A 270 -5.33 0.93 -11.39
N ASP A 271 -4.22 1.13 -10.68
CA ASP A 271 -4.19 1.57 -9.28
C ASP A 271 -2.89 2.33 -8.98
N LEU A 272 -2.79 2.95 -7.80
CA LEU A 272 -1.67 3.76 -7.36
C LEU A 272 -0.75 2.99 -6.42
N TYR A 273 0.45 2.66 -6.91
CA TYR A 273 1.50 1.99 -6.17
C TYR A 273 2.77 2.84 -6.21
N PHE A 274 3.19 3.36 -5.06
CA PHE A 274 4.55 3.84 -4.88
C PHE A 274 5.50 2.66 -4.66
N LEU A 275 6.82 2.85 -4.81
CA LEU A 275 7.77 1.75 -4.66
C LEU A 275 7.69 1.01 -3.32
N ASN A 276 7.31 1.70 -2.25
CA ASN A 276 7.11 1.11 -0.93
C ASN A 276 5.72 0.47 -0.73
N ASP A 277 4.81 0.63 -1.69
CA ASP A 277 3.56 -0.11 -1.79
C ASP A 277 3.73 -1.41 -2.60
N ILE A 278 4.82 -1.54 -3.36
CA ILE A 278 5.09 -2.71 -4.20
C ILE A 278 5.59 -3.88 -3.34
N ASP A 279 4.96 -5.04 -3.51
CA ASP A 279 5.28 -6.31 -2.88
C ASP A 279 5.59 -7.40 -3.92
N SER A 280 5.77 -8.65 -3.48
CA SER A 280 6.11 -9.77 -4.36
C SER A 280 4.89 -10.47 -4.98
N PHE A 281 3.73 -9.79 -5.06
CA PHE A 281 2.56 -10.30 -5.79
C PHE A 281 2.63 -9.96 -7.29
N ASN A 282 1.65 -10.50 -8.02
CA ASN A 282 1.44 -10.18 -9.43
C ASN A 282 0.48 -9.00 -9.54
N TYR A 283 0.81 -8.04 -10.39
CA TYR A 283 0.01 -6.83 -10.59
C TYR A 283 -0.76 -6.88 -11.90
N GLN A 284 -2.05 -6.57 -11.85
CA GLN A 284 -2.89 -6.44 -13.03
C GLN A 284 -2.49 -5.21 -13.84
N THR A 285 -2.46 -5.38 -15.17
CA THR A 285 -2.21 -4.28 -16.11
C THR A 285 -3.50 -3.93 -16.85
N LEU A 286 -3.49 -2.85 -17.64
CA LEU A 286 -4.60 -2.54 -18.54
C LEU A 286 -4.70 -3.53 -19.71
N ASP A 287 -3.67 -4.32 -19.99
CA ASP A 287 -3.80 -5.51 -20.83
C ASP A 287 -4.45 -6.61 -19.98
N MET A 288 -5.77 -6.76 -20.11
CA MET A 288 -6.66 -7.52 -19.20
C MET A 288 -6.23 -8.95 -18.88
N ASN A 289 -5.34 -9.55 -19.69
CA ASN A 289 -4.88 -10.93 -19.55
C ASN A 289 -3.40 -11.08 -19.15
N MET A 290 -2.71 -9.97 -18.90
CA MET A 290 -1.30 -9.95 -18.60
C MET A 290 -1.05 -9.34 -17.22
N LEU A 291 -0.22 -10.02 -16.44
CA LEU A 291 0.22 -9.56 -15.13
C LEU A 291 1.71 -9.29 -15.16
N ILE A 292 2.13 -8.30 -14.38
CA ILE A 292 3.55 -8.11 -14.07
C ILE A 292 3.85 -8.87 -12.79
N ASN A 293 4.74 -9.86 -12.85
CA ASN A 293 5.25 -10.50 -11.64
C ASN A 293 6.40 -9.69 -11.06
N VAL A 294 6.38 -9.51 -9.74
CA VAL A 294 7.40 -8.73 -9.03
C VAL A 294 8.21 -9.63 -8.11
N ARG A 295 9.51 -9.42 -8.09
CA ARG A 295 10.43 -10.01 -7.13
C ARG A 295 11.20 -8.90 -6.42
N LEU A 296 11.08 -8.87 -5.10
CA LEU A 296 11.80 -7.93 -4.25
C LEU A 296 13.13 -8.52 -3.76
N GLU A 297 14.23 -7.80 -4.02
CA GLU A 297 15.56 -8.06 -3.48
C GLU A 297 16.14 -6.77 -2.87
N ASP A 298 17.41 -6.43 -3.13
CA ASP A 298 17.93 -5.07 -2.91
C ASP A 298 17.33 -4.05 -3.91
N ARG A 299 16.61 -4.55 -4.92
CA ARG A 299 15.96 -3.81 -6.00
C ARG A 299 14.58 -4.42 -6.26
N ILE A 300 13.75 -3.71 -7.02
CA ILE A 300 12.47 -4.21 -7.51
C ILE A 300 12.69 -4.76 -8.92
N LEU A 301 12.43 -6.06 -9.09
CA LEU A 301 12.60 -6.76 -10.35
C LEU A 301 11.21 -7.10 -10.92
N LEU A 302 10.93 -6.61 -12.13
CA LEU A 302 9.72 -6.92 -12.87
C LEU A 302 9.97 -8.07 -13.86
N ASN A 303 8.93 -8.82 -14.16
CA ASN A 303 8.92 -9.91 -15.16
C ASN A 303 10.04 -10.93 -14.93
N TRP A 304 10.39 -11.18 -13.66
CA TRP A 304 11.50 -12.09 -13.34
C TRP A 304 11.15 -13.51 -13.76
N HIS A 305 11.99 -14.12 -14.58
CA HIS A 305 11.85 -15.52 -15.01
C HIS A 305 13.21 -16.12 -15.39
N ARG A 306 13.23 -17.42 -15.70
CA ARG A 306 14.39 -18.11 -16.27
C ARG A 306 14.08 -18.54 -17.68
N ASP A 307 14.99 -18.24 -18.60
CA ASP A 307 14.87 -18.71 -19.98
C ASP A 307 15.15 -20.22 -20.11
N ASP A 308 14.98 -20.76 -21.33
CA ASP A 308 15.24 -22.18 -21.65
C ASP A 308 16.65 -22.66 -21.30
N GLN A 309 17.62 -21.74 -21.16
CA GLN A 309 19.00 -22.02 -20.79
C GLN A 309 19.25 -21.87 -19.29
N GLY A 310 18.21 -21.55 -18.51
CA GLY A 310 18.25 -21.34 -17.07
C GLY A 310 18.82 -19.99 -16.65
N ARG A 311 18.97 -19.03 -17.57
CA ARG A 311 19.47 -17.68 -17.29
C ARG A 311 18.32 -16.81 -16.80
N GLU A 312 18.57 -16.03 -15.75
CA GLU A 312 17.57 -15.13 -15.20
C GLU A 312 17.38 -13.91 -16.13
N GLN A 313 16.12 -13.62 -16.43
CA GLN A 313 15.65 -12.46 -17.16
C GLN A 313 14.76 -11.65 -16.24
N PHE A 314 14.95 -10.33 -16.24
CA PHE A 314 14.19 -9.39 -15.43
C PHE A 314 14.44 -7.96 -15.93
N ILE A 315 13.59 -7.07 -15.46
CA ILE A 315 13.67 -5.63 -15.67
C ILE A 315 13.82 -4.98 -14.30
N THR A 316 14.75 -4.03 -14.15
CA THR A 316 15.00 -3.35 -12.88
C THR A 316 14.22 -2.04 -12.85
N VAL A 317 13.53 -1.77 -11.75
CA VAL A 317 12.98 -0.43 -11.48
C VAL A 317 14.08 0.48 -10.95
N LEU A 318 14.29 1.64 -11.58
CA LEU A 318 15.28 2.65 -11.23
C LEU A 318 14.75 3.52 -10.09
N LYS A 319 15.13 3.17 -8.86
CA LYS A 319 14.60 3.78 -7.62
C LYS A 319 14.72 5.31 -7.59
N GLU A 320 15.88 5.85 -7.93
CA GLU A 320 16.17 7.30 -7.87
C GLU A 320 15.36 8.13 -8.88
N GLU A 321 14.90 7.49 -9.95
CA GLU A 321 14.11 8.13 -11.02
C GLU A 321 12.61 7.81 -10.89
N SER A 322 12.21 7.07 -9.86
CA SER A 322 10.85 6.55 -9.65
C SER A 322 10.06 7.35 -8.61
N ASN A 323 8.84 6.90 -8.28
CA ASN A 323 7.88 7.66 -7.44
C ASN A 323 7.54 9.05 -7.99
N GLN A 324 7.60 9.22 -9.31
CA GLN A 324 7.35 10.50 -9.96
C GLN A 324 5.85 10.79 -9.96
N GLN A 325 5.45 11.73 -9.11
CA GLN A 325 4.05 11.95 -8.79
C GLN A 325 3.31 12.76 -9.85
N ALA A 326 2.04 12.40 -10.08
CA ALA A 326 1.09 13.09 -10.93
C ALA A 326 -0.27 13.29 -10.22
N LYS A 327 -1.12 14.19 -10.73
CA LYS A 327 -2.44 14.43 -10.14
C LYS A 327 -3.38 13.22 -10.31
N ASN A 328 -3.05 12.18 -11.05
CA ASN A 328 -3.88 10.98 -11.14
C ASN A 328 -3.07 9.68 -11.15
N GLY A 329 -1.84 9.73 -10.66
CA GLY A 329 -1.00 8.55 -10.66
C GLY A 329 0.43 8.82 -10.20
N THR A 330 1.27 7.82 -10.43
CA THR A 330 2.73 7.92 -10.34
C THR A 330 3.34 7.15 -11.50
N TYR A 331 4.54 7.51 -11.92
CA TYR A 331 5.33 6.65 -12.80
C TYR A 331 6.66 6.26 -12.16
N HIS A 332 7.16 5.11 -12.59
CA HIS A 332 8.43 4.52 -12.20
C HIS A 332 9.25 4.24 -13.45
N VAL A 333 10.53 4.54 -13.40
CA VAL A 333 11.42 4.37 -14.56
C VAL A 333 12.03 2.98 -14.52
N ILE A 334 12.11 2.32 -15.67
CA ILE A 334 12.68 0.97 -15.79
C ILE A 334 13.86 0.94 -16.75
N ASP A 335 14.78 0.00 -16.53
CA ASP A 335 16.10 -0.04 -17.20
C ASP A 335 16.11 -0.78 -18.54
N ARG A 336 15.01 -1.41 -18.94
CA ARG A 336 14.92 -2.29 -20.10
C ARG A 336 13.54 -2.24 -20.73
N LEU A 337 13.50 -2.55 -22.03
CA LEU A 337 12.26 -2.68 -22.79
C LEU A 337 11.35 -3.73 -22.16
N MET A 338 10.15 -3.35 -21.75
CA MET A 338 9.20 -4.23 -21.10
C MET A 338 8.23 -4.84 -22.11
N GLU A 339 8.71 -5.90 -22.77
CA GLU A 339 7.83 -6.71 -23.61
C GLU A 339 6.80 -7.46 -22.75
N PRO A 340 5.52 -7.57 -23.21
CA PRO A 340 4.51 -8.39 -22.57
C PRO A 340 5.02 -9.80 -22.34
N TYR A 341 5.22 -10.14 -21.07
CA TYR A 341 5.73 -11.43 -20.65
C TYR A 341 4.60 -12.26 -20.07
N GLU A 342 4.37 -13.43 -20.64
CA GLU A 342 3.39 -14.37 -20.11
C GLU A 342 4.10 -15.30 -19.12
N PRO A 343 3.86 -15.15 -17.81
CA PRO A 343 4.50 -16.02 -16.83
C PRO A 343 3.99 -17.45 -16.96
N ASP A 344 4.89 -18.42 -16.85
CA ASP A 344 4.53 -19.82 -16.72
C ASP A 344 3.55 -20.01 -15.54
N PRO A 345 2.59 -20.95 -15.66
CA PRO A 345 1.76 -21.37 -14.54
C PRO A 345 2.63 -21.78 -13.34
N VAL A 346 2.54 -21.02 -12.25
CA VAL A 346 3.25 -21.32 -10.99
C VAL A 346 2.32 -21.93 -9.97
N TYR A 347 2.90 -22.59 -8.96
CA TYR A 347 2.16 -23.04 -7.80
C TYR A 347 1.60 -21.84 -7.02
N VAL A 348 0.26 -21.78 -6.88
CA VAL A 348 -0.42 -20.69 -6.16
C VAL A 348 -1.15 -21.24 -4.95
N ILE A 349 -0.95 -20.61 -3.80
CA ILE A 349 -1.78 -20.81 -2.60
C ILE A 349 -2.65 -19.56 -2.42
N ILE A 350 -3.96 -19.75 -2.34
CA ILE A 350 -4.91 -18.69 -1.99
C ILE A 350 -5.45 -18.98 -0.59
N ASP A 351 -5.06 -18.14 0.36
CA ASP A 351 -5.54 -18.18 1.74
C ASP A 351 -6.96 -17.61 1.80
N LEU A 352 -7.93 -18.47 2.11
CA LEU A 352 -9.33 -18.08 2.23
C LEU A 352 -9.62 -17.33 3.54
N THR A 353 -8.64 -17.23 4.44
CA THR A 353 -8.75 -16.55 5.73
C THR A 353 -8.21 -15.11 5.69
N ASN A 354 -7.64 -14.68 4.57
CA ASN A 354 -6.96 -13.39 4.44
C ASN A 354 -7.76 -12.39 3.57
N TYR A 355 -8.93 -11.97 4.06
CA TYR A 355 -9.75 -10.92 3.45
C TYR A 355 -9.71 -9.64 4.28
N GLN A 356 -9.72 -8.48 3.62
CA GLN A 356 -9.71 -7.19 4.31
C GLN A 356 -11.02 -6.98 5.09
N GLY A 357 -10.94 -6.61 6.36
CA GLY A 357 -12.12 -6.33 7.21
C GLY A 357 -12.55 -7.49 8.12
N ILE A 358 -12.02 -8.69 7.93
CA ILE A 358 -12.16 -9.79 8.91
C ILE A 358 -11.05 -9.73 9.97
N SER A 359 -11.40 -10.06 11.21
CA SER A 359 -10.54 -9.96 12.39
C SER A 359 -10.53 -11.29 13.14
N LEU A 360 -9.34 -11.75 13.48
CA LEU A 360 -9.15 -13.02 14.18
C LEU A 360 -9.92 -13.04 15.50
N GLY A 361 -10.64 -14.14 15.75
CA GLY A 361 -11.43 -14.37 16.96
C GLY A 361 -12.85 -13.78 16.92
N ARG A 362 -13.23 -13.05 15.86
CA ARG A 362 -14.56 -12.44 15.72
C ARG A 362 -15.53 -13.29 14.91
N GLU A 363 -16.78 -13.30 15.35
CA GLU A 363 -17.92 -13.82 14.61
C GLU A 363 -18.56 -12.71 13.78
N TYR A 364 -18.91 -13.03 12.54
CA TYR A 364 -19.54 -12.14 11.57
C TYR A 364 -20.88 -12.70 11.15
N THR A 365 -21.93 -11.89 11.25
CA THR A 365 -23.25 -12.20 10.72
C THR A 365 -23.28 -12.04 9.19
N GLU A 366 -24.27 -12.67 8.52
CA GLU A 366 -24.48 -12.51 7.07
C GLU A 366 -24.52 -11.04 6.65
N LYS A 367 -25.22 -10.20 7.43
CA LYS A 367 -25.34 -8.76 7.18
C LYS A 367 -24.01 -8.01 7.32
N GLU A 368 -23.17 -8.36 8.29
CA GLU A 368 -21.84 -7.73 8.44
C GLU A 368 -20.88 -8.13 7.32
N LEU A 369 -21.10 -9.29 6.69
CA LEU A 369 -20.30 -9.75 5.56
C LEU A 369 -20.74 -9.08 4.25
N GLU A 370 -21.94 -8.53 4.14
CA GLU A 370 -22.36 -7.72 2.97
C GLU A 370 -21.45 -6.50 2.74
N ASP A 371 -20.84 -5.98 3.81
CA ASP A 371 -19.92 -4.83 3.77
C ASP A 371 -18.44 -5.26 3.57
N ILE A 372 -18.15 -6.56 3.52
CA ILE A 372 -16.79 -7.09 3.35
C ILE A 372 -16.64 -7.61 1.91
N GLU A 373 -15.77 -6.95 1.15
CA GLU A 373 -15.56 -7.32 -0.25
C GLU A 373 -14.94 -8.72 -0.39
N GLY A 374 -15.50 -9.51 -1.31
CA GLY A 374 -14.95 -10.79 -1.70
C GLY A 374 -15.35 -12.00 -0.86
N ILE A 375 -16.17 -11.83 0.18
CA ILE A 375 -16.81 -12.94 0.91
C ILE A 375 -18.31 -12.74 0.96
N HIS A 376 -19.07 -13.79 0.63
CA HIS A 376 -20.52 -13.75 0.69
C HIS A 376 -21.05 -15.03 1.33
N THR A 377 -21.99 -14.91 2.25
CA THR A 377 -22.63 -16.06 2.89
C THR A 377 -24.13 -16.03 2.72
N LYS A 378 -24.77 -17.19 2.87
CA LYS A 378 -26.23 -17.30 2.93
C LYS A 378 -26.65 -18.39 3.90
N ASN A 379 -27.67 -18.10 4.71
CA ASN A 379 -28.17 -19.00 5.76
C ASN A 379 -27.10 -19.34 6.83
N THR A 380 -26.04 -18.54 6.90
CA THR A 380 -24.95 -18.64 7.88
C THR A 380 -24.21 -17.31 7.96
N GLY A 381 -23.51 -17.07 9.07
CA GLY A 381 -22.37 -16.15 9.12
C GLY A 381 -21.03 -16.91 9.03
N ILE A 382 -19.93 -16.22 9.33
CA ILE A 382 -18.59 -16.79 9.41
C ILE A 382 -17.97 -16.43 10.77
N TRP A 383 -17.39 -17.41 11.44
CA TRP A 383 -16.53 -17.22 12.59
C TRP A 383 -15.07 -17.33 12.17
N PHE A 384 -14.30 -16.25 12.35
CA PHE A 384 -12.86 -16.28 12.13
C PHE A 384 -12.17 -16.83 13.38
N ARG A 385 -11.79 -18.10 13.33
CA ARG A 385 -11.23 -18.82 14.48
C ARG A 385 -9.71 -18.78 14.49
N ASN A 386 -9.17 -18.59 15.69
CA ASN A 386 -7.86 -19.12 16.04
C ASN A 386 -8.12 -20.54 16.60
N SER A 387 -7.68 -21.58 15.89
CA SER A 387 -7.74 -22.92 16.46
C SER A 387 -6.70 -22.95 17.57
N ILE A 388 -7.13 -23.15 18.82
CA ILE A 388 -6.27 -23.08 20.02
C ILE A 388 -5.23 -24.21 19.96
N LEU A 389 -4.14 -23.99 19.24
CA LEU A 389 -2.93 -24.79 19.22
C LEU A 389 -1.73 -23.85 19.11
N ALA A 390 -0.61 -24.26 19.68
CA ALA A 390 0.60 -23.46 19.86
C ALA A 390 1.40 -23.23 18.55
N ASP A 391 0.79 -23.47 17.40
CA ASP A 391 1.36 -23.45 16.05
C ASP A 391 0.84 -22.30 15.15
N GLY A 392 -0.16 -21.55 15.60
CA GLY A 392 -0.63 -20.34 14.93
C GLY A 392 -1.60 -20.58 13.76
N GLU A 393 -2.45 -21.61 13.83
CA GLU A 393 -3.42 -21.95 12.78
C GLU A 393 -4.67 -21.06 12.79
N THR A 394 -4.96 -20.41 11.65
CA THR A 394 -6.16 -19.58 11.41
C THR A 394 -7.11 -20.28 10.44
N ASN A 395 -8.42 -20.26 10.69
CA ASN A 395 -9.41 -20.81 9.77
C ASN A 395 -10.76 -20.08 9.88
N LEU A 396 -11.51 -20.06 8.78
CA LEU A 396 -12.90 -19.63 8.79
C LEU A 396 -13.81 -20.83 9.03
N GLN A 397 -14.87 -20.65 9.81
CA GLN A 397 -15.89 -21.66 10.03
C GLN A 397 -17.28 -21.04 9.87
N THR A 398 -18.25 -21.78 9.33
CA THR A 398 -19.64 -21.33 9.34
C THR A 398 -20.16 -21.18 10.77
N THR A 399 -21.02 -20.20 11.04
CA THR A 399 -21.64 -20.04 12.37
C THR A 399 -22.87 -20.93 12.55
N GLY A 400 -23.50 -21.33 11.44
CA GLY A 400 -24.58 -22.30 11.41
C GLY A 400 -24.11 -23.68 10.95
N ASP A 401 -24.80 -24.71 11.44
CA ASP A 401 -24.58 -26.12 11.10
C ASP A 401 -25.75 -26.74 10.31
N ARG A 402 -26.73 -25.94 9.90
CA ARG A 402 -27.90 -26.45 9.19
C ARG A 402 -27.61 -26.65 7.71
N VAL A 403 -28.22 -27.67 7.14
CA VAL A 403 -28.18 -27.91 5.70
C VAL A 403 -28.50 -26.65 4.87
N GLY A 404 -27.75 -26.47 3.78
CA GLY A 404 -28.01 -25.42 2.80
C GLY A 404 -27.42 -24.05 3.16
N TRP A 405 -26.45 -24.01 4.07
CA TRP A 405 -25.55 -22.87 4.16
C TRP A 405 -24.76 -22.72 2.85
N VAL A 406 -24.44 -21.47 2.50
CA VAL A 406 -23.61 -21.11 1.34
C VAL A 406 -22.48 -20.21 1.80
N VAL A 407 -21.28 -20.47 1.31
CA VAL A 407 -20.12 -19.56 1.45
C VAL A 407 -19.47 -19.43 0.07
N GLU A 408 -19.33 -18.20 -0.41
CA GLU A 408 -18.70 -17.84 -1.67
C GLU A 408 -17.53 -16.89 -1.42
N PHE A 409 -16.41 -17.15 -2.09
CA PHE A 409 -15.19 -16.36 -2.04
C PHE A 409 -14.85 -15.85 -3.43
N ARG A 410 -14.47 -14.58 -3.54
CA ARG A 410 -13.85 -13.99 -4.72
C ARG A 410 -12.34 -14.09 -4.58
N LEU A 411 -11.73 -14.86 -5.47
CA LEU A 411 -10.30 -15.12 -5.49
C LEU A 411 -9.57 -13.98 -6.24
N PRO A 412 -8.28 -13.73 -5.92
CA PRO A 412 -7.43 -12.85 -6.74
C PRO A 412 -7.24 -13.42 -8.15
N SER A 413 -6.68 -12.62 -9.07
CA SER A 413 -6.33 -13.10 -10.41
C SER A 413 -5.37 -14.31 -10.33
N ILE A 414 -5.72 -15.35 -11.06
CA ILE A 414 -4.86 -16.53 -11.22
C ILE A 414 -4.36 -16.52 -12.66
N THR A 415 -3.06 -16.74 -12.87
CA THR A 415 -2.50 -16.80 -14.21
C THR A 415 -3.20 -17.87 -15.05
N ARG A 416 -3.45 -17.58 -16.32
CA ARG A 416 -3.98 -18.58 -17.25
C ARG A 416 -3.07 -19.80 -17.30
N GLY A 417 -3.66 -20.98 -17.48
CA GLY A 417 -2.92 -22.24 -17.43
C GLY A 417 -3.76 -23.42 -17.00
N LYS A 418 -3.09 -24.56 -16.82
CA LYS A 418 -3.72 -25.80 -16.34
C LYS A 418 -3.33 -26.05 -14.90
N TYR A 419 -4.32 -26.24 -14.04
CA TYR A 419 -4.10 -26.41 -12.61
C TYR A 419 -4.87 -27.61 -12.07
N ASP A 420 -4.19 -28.46 -11.31
CA ASP A 420 -4.83 -29.40 -10.40
C ASP A 420 -5.10 -28.67 -9.08
N VAL A 421 -6.39 -28.55 -8.72
CA VAL A 421 -6.82 -27.74 -7.57
C VAL A 421 -7.12 -28.63 -6.37
N TYR A 422 -6.59 -28.22 -5.22
CA TYR A 422 -6.81 -28.85 -3.94
C TYR A 422 -7.42 -27.86 -2.96
N PHE A 423 -8.44 -28.30 -2.23
CA PHE A 423 -9.04 -27.54 -1.15
C PHE A 423 -8.58 -28.09 0.19
N HIS A 424 -8.19 -27.18 1.08
CA HIS A 424 -7.64 -27.49 2.40
C HIS A 424 -8.47 -26.84 3.50
N TRP A 425 -8.65 -27.57 4.58
CA TRP A 425 -9.31 -27.07 5.78
C TRP A 425 -8.81 -27.78 7.04
N ALA A 426 -8.89 -27.06 8.16
CA ALA A 426 -8.71 -27.63 9.49
C ALA A 426 -9.96 -28.41 9.89
N SER A 427 -9.80 -29.67 10.30
CA SER A 427 -10.92 -30.49 10.77
C SER A 427 -10.58 -31.29 12.02
N HIS A 428 -11.45 -31.18 13.03
CA HIS A 428 -11.48 -32.09 14.18
C HIS A 428 -12.40 -33.27 13.86
N SER A 429 -12.14 -34.42 14.49
CA SER A 429 -12.66 -35.75 14.11
C SER A 429 -14.17 -35.99 14.17
N ILE A 430 -15.03 -34.96 14.24
CA ILE A 430 -16.49 -35.09 14.43
C ILE A 430 -17.35 -34.25 13.47
N ASN A 431 -16.78 -33.60 12.46
CA ASN A 431 -17.57 -32.81 11.52
C ASN A 431 -18.02 -33.64 10.31
N ALA A 432 -19.26 -34.11 10.28
CA ALA A 432 -19.75 -35.01 9.22
C ALA A 432 -20.44 -34.29 8.04
N ASP A 433 -20.23 -32.97 7.90
CA ASP A 433 -20.88 -32.19 6.83
C ASP A 433 -20.40 -32.63 5.45
N TRP A 434 -21.32 -32.64 4.48
CA TRP A 434 -21.04 -32.87 3.07
C TRP A 434 -21.36 -31.62 2.28
N ALA A 435 -20.45 -31.22 1.40
CA ALA A 435 -20.64 -30.05 0.56
C ALA A 435 -20.33 -30.32 -0.92
N GLN A 436 -20.83 -29.43 -1.76
CA GLN A 436 -20.48 -29.33 -3.17
C GLN A 436 -19.82 -27.98 -3.43
N ALA A 437 -18.69 -28.00 -4.13
CA ALA A 437 -18.05 -26.79 -4.63
C ALA A 437 -18.52 -26.42 -6.04
N PHE A 438 -18.46 -25.13 -6.35
CA PHE A 438 -18.72 -24.55 -7.65
C PHE A 438 -17.62 -23.54 -7.98
N TRP A 439 -17.14 -23.57 -9.22
CA TRP A 439 -16.16 -22.65 -9.80
C TRP A 439 -16.88 -21.78 -10.84
N ASP A 440 -16.90 -20.47 -10.63
CA ASP A 440 -17.63 -19.50 -11.50
C ASP A 440 -19.09 -19.94 -11.78
N GLY A 441 -19.74 -20.50 -10.76
CA GLY A 441 -21.10 -21.03 -10.84
C GLY A 441 -21.25 -22.42 -11.46
N ALA A 442 -20.22 -22.98 -12.09
CA ALA A 442 -20.21 -24.35 -12.59
C ALA A 442 -19.79 -25.35 -11.50
N ARG A 443 -20.38 -26.56 -11.49
CA ARG A 443 -20.03 -27.57 -10.49
C ARG A 443 -18.56 -27.98 -10.60
N MET A 444 -17.82 -27.90 -9.48
CA MET A 444 -16.42 -28.26 -9.38
C MET A 444 -16.25 -29.54 -8.55
N GLY A 445 -15.63 -30.56 -9.16
CA GLY A 445 -15.35 -31.81 -8.47
C GLY A 445 -16.58 -32.59 -8.02
N ASN A 446 -16.31 -33.66 -7.27
CA ASN A 446 -17.34 -34.43 -6.59
C ASN A 446 -17.73 -33.76 -5.26
N THR A 447 -18.86 -34.18 -4.69
CA THR A 447 -19.20 -33.83 -3.32
C THR A 447 -18.14 -34.38 -2.36
N PHE A 448 -17.80 -33.63 -1.33
CA PHE A 448 -16.78 -34.01 -0.35
C PHE A 448 -17.28 -33.79 1.08
N SER A 449 -16.63 -34.46 2.03
CA SER A 449 -16.95 -34.36 3.46
C SER A 449 -15.93 -33.49 4.17
N PHE A 450 -16.39 -32.64 5.09
CA PHE A 450 -15.53 -31.88 5.99
C PHE A 450 -14.96 -32.71 7.15
N GLU A 451 -15.32 -34.00 7.23
CA GLU A 451 -14.77 -34.93 8.21
C GLU A 451 -13.27 -35.07 8.02
N HIS A 452 -12.53 -35.18 9.12
CA HIS A 452 -11.09 -35.35 9.09
C HIS A 452 -10.69 -36.58 8.24
N GLN A 453 -10.19 -36.35 7.03
CA GLN A 453 -9.70 -37.39 6.14
C GLN A 453 -8.18 -37.50 6.23
N LYS A 454 -7.65 -38.74 6.22
CA LYS A 454 -6.22 -38.99 6.33
C LYS A 454 -5.44 -38.40 5.14
N ARG A 455 -4.30 -37.80 5.50
CA ARG A 455 -3.26 -37.09 4.72
C ARG A 455 -3.01 -37.63 3.29
N TRP A 456 -2.81 -36.70 2.35
CA TRP A 456 -2.28 -36.97 1.01
C TRP A 456 -0.90 -37.65 1.08
N PRO A 457 -0.63 -38.72 0.31
CA PRO A 457 0.66 -39.40 0.35
C PRO A 457 1.75 -38.58 -0.39
N GLY A 458 2.88 -38.32 0.28
CA GLY A 458 4.13 -37.89 -0.38
C GLY A 458 4.71 -36.53 0.02
N GLN A 459 4.17 -35.84 1.02
CA GLN A 459 4.72 -34.58 1.52
C GLN A 459 4.80 -34.61 3.06
N GLU A 460 5.97 -34.30 3.63
CA GLU A 460 6.14 -34.07 5.07
C GLU A 460 5.57 -32.68 5.43
N TRP A 461 4.26 -32.59 5.66
CA TRP A 461 3.62 -31.33 6.04
C TRP A 461 3.84 -31.00 7.53
N LYS A 462 3.96 -29.70 7.82
CA LYS A 462 4.23 -29.13 9.16
C LYS A 462 3.03 -29.07 10.12
N ARG A 463 1.82 -29.49 9.73
CA ARG A 463 0.56 -29.23 10.47
C ARG A 463 -0.25 -30.51 10.73
N ASP A 464 -0.67 -30.73 11.97
CA ASP A 464 -1.17 -32.04 12.41
C ASP A 464 -2.67 -32.32 12.10
N PHE A 465 -3.48 -31.27 11.86
CA PHE A 465 -4.96 -31.36 11.73
C PHE A 465 -5.55 -30.97 10.36
N ASN A 466 -4.71 -30.78 9.33
CA ASN A 466 -5.18 -30.38 8.01
C ASN A 466 -5.71 -31.55 7.17
N THR A 467 -6.90 -31.37 6.60
CA THR A 467 -7.54 -32.25 5.63
C THR A 467 -7.46 -31.63 4.24
N SER A 468 -7.42 -32.45 3.20
CA SER A 468 -7.28 -31.97 1.82
C SER A 468 -8.14 -32.80 0.86
N GLN A 469 -8.76 -32.14 -0.10
CA GLN A 469 -9.56 -32.76 -1.15
C GLN A 469 -9.10 -32.28 -2.51
N TYR A 470 -8.85 -33.22 -3.44
CA TYR A 470 -8.70 -32.88 -4.85
C TYR A 470 -10.06 -32.44 -5.40
N MET A 471 -10.12 -31.23 -5.91
CA MET A 471 -11.34 -30.58 -6.41
C MET A 471 -11.51 -30.79 -7.91
N GLY A 472 -10.43 -31.10 -8.63
CA GLY A 472 -10.44 -31.31 -10.06
C GLY A 472 -9.37 -30.49 -10.77
N ARG A 473 -9.33 -30.65 -12.09
CA ARG A 473 -8.45 -29.91 -12.97
C ARG A 473 -9.19 -28.74 -13.60
N LEU A 474 -8.60 -27.56 -13.52
CA LEU A 474 -9.05 -26.36 -14.23
C LEU A 474 -8.13 -26.07 -15.41
N VAL A 475 -8.73 -25.54 -16.48
CA VAL A 475 -8.04 -24.93 -17.60
C VAL A 475 -8.51 -23.48 -17.65
N LEU A 476 -7.67 -22.59 -17.13
CA LEU A 476 -7.94 -21.16 -17.13
C LEU A 476 -7.45 -20.61 -18.47
N ALA A 477 -8.36 -20.10 -19.27
CA ALA A 477 -8.04 -19.54 -20.60
C ALA A 477 -7.47 -18.12 -20.49
N GLU A 478 -7.88 -17.39 -19.45
CA GLU A 478 -7.63 -15.97 -19.22
C GLU A 478 -7.11 -15.78 -17.79
N THR A 479 -6.38 -14.67 -17.57
CA THR A 479 -5.77 -14.36 -16.28
C THR A 479 -6.67 -13.40 -15.51
N GLU A 480 -7.69 -13.93 -14.85
CA GLU A 480 -8.75 -13.13 -14.24
C GLU A 480 -9.08 -13.55 -12.80
N PRO A 481 -9.74 -12.69 -12.00
CA PRO A 481 -10.31 -13.09 -10.71
C PRO A 481 -11.45 -14.10 -10.93
N HIS A 482 -11.53 -15.10 -10.06
CA HIS A 482 -12.55 -16.15 -10.13
C HIS A 482 -13.38 -16.23 -8.84
N THR A 483 -14.52 -16.92 -8.86
CA THR A 483 -15.26 -17.25 -7.63
C THR A 483 -15.30 -18.74 -7.34
N ILE A 484 -15.19 -19.06 -6.06
CA ILE A 484 -15.43 -20.40 -5.55
C ILE A 484 -16.55 -20.38 -4.52
N LYS A 485 -17.50 -21.30 -4.67
CA LYS A 485 -18.70 -21.37 -3.83
C LYS A 485 -18.88 -22.76 -3.27
N PHE A 486 -19.15 -22.83 -1.98
CA PHE A 486 -19.42 -24.05 -1.25
C PHE A 486 -20.87 -24.04 -0.76
N VAL A 487 -21.57 -25.15 -0.99
CA VAL A 487 -22.96 -25.34 -0.58
C VAL A 487 -23.06 -26.63 0.22
N SER A 488 -23.57 -26.54 1.44
CA SER A 488 -23.82 -27.72 2.26
C SER A 488 -25.00 -28.54 1.73
N LEU A 489 -24.84 -29.85 1.83
CA LEU A 489 -25.80 -30.87 1.44
C LEU A 489 -26.37 -31.63 2.64
N LEU A 490 -25.70 -31.57 3.80
CA LEU A 490 -26.12 -32.19 5.06
C LEU A 490 -25.89 -31.24 6.24
N ASP A 491 -26.33 -31.62 7.43
CA ASP A 491 -26.05 -30.85 8.64
C ASP A 491 -24.56 -30.98 9.04
N GLY A 492 -23.96 -29.86 9.40
CA GLY A 492 -22.60 -29.72 9.91
C GLY A 492 -21.98 -28.37 9.53
N TYR A 493 -20.73 -28.15 9.96
CA TYR A 493 -20.05 -26.87 9.77
C TYR A 493 -19.14 -26.89 8.54
N GLY A 494 -19.11 -25.81 7.78
CA GLY A 494 -18.05 -25.59 6.78
C GLY A 494 -16.79 -25.07 7.45
N ASN A 495 -15.61 -25.60 7.12
CA ASN A 495 -14.31 -25.04 7.55
C ASN A 495 -13.48 -24.68 6.32
N PHE A 496 -12.87 -23.50 6.30
CA PHE A 496 -12.11 -23.00 5.15
C PHE A 496 -10.73 -22.51 5.60
N ASP A 497 -9.68 -22.98 4.92
CA ASP A 497 -8.30 -22.57 5.15
C ASP A 497 -7.72 -22.00 3.85
N TYR A 498 -7.30 -22.82 2.90
CA TYR A 498 -6.75 -22.34 1.63
C TYR A 498 -7.07 -23.25 0.44
N LEU A 499 -6.87 -22.69 -0.76
CA LEU A 499 -6.83 -23.43 -2.01
C LEU A 499 -5.39 -23.51 -2.51
N ALA A 500 -5.01 -24.66 -3.05
CA ALA A 500 -3.72 -24.89 -3.67
C ALA A 500 -3.92 -25.23 -5.15
N PHE A 501 -3.34 -24.42 -6.04
CA PHE A 501 -3.38 -24.58 -7.48
C PHE A 501 -2.02 -25.11 -7.93
N TRP A 502 -1.98 -26.40 -8.26
CA TRP A 502 -0.76 -27.05 -8.74
C TRP A 502 -0.68 -26.93 -10.26
N PRO A 503 0.33 -26.23 -10.81
CA PRO A 503 0.47 -26.13 -12.25
C PRO A 503 0.74 -27.51 -12.84
N VAL A 504 0.09 -27.79 -13.96
CA VAL A 504 0.24 -29.03 -14.71
C VAL A 504 0.99 -28.68 -15.99
N THR A 505 2.23 -29.15 -16.09
CA THR A 505 2.95 -29.16 -17.36
C THR A 505 2.48 -30.36 -18.19
N ASP A 506 2.30 -30.15 -19.50
CA ASP A 506 1.93 -31.22 -20.44
C ASP A 506 3.07 -32.21 -20.71
#